data_AF-A2GMW9-F1
#
_entry.id   AF-A2GMW9-F1
#
_cell.length_a   1.000
_cell.length_b   1.000
_cell.length_c   1.000
_cell.angle_alpha   90.00
_cell.angle_beta   90.00
_cell.angle_gamma   90.00
#
_symmetry.space_group_name_H-M   'P 1'
#
loop_
_entity.id
_entity.type
_entity.pdbx_description
1 polymer ?
#
loop_
_entity_poly.entity_id
_entity_poly.type
_entity_poly.pdbx_seq_one_letter_code
_entity_poly.pdbx_strand_id
1 'polypeptide(L)'
;MKQTNAGGPGSKPMYWDILSDIDKLGYEELQKEIATTIAISGRSKFCKNFNVIFDKIRNYIVRHNESDKTRSLVCGIVWMNEVLALNTRQLITLIGKCKSSVNSEFQSIGYVTVPMETNAAIELAGKFPFLRDSIVLTRQWTLRRHTSTITNSVPQPQSEKIQHNAEISTFIPDYQYNSDDLSCPFTDFVDDSSWISGDDFLYTAVSKTILGTAALRSTLPKITV
;
A
#
# COMPACT_ATOMS: atom_id res chain seq x y z
N MET A 1 -4.74 -10.40 22.14
CA MET A 1 -4.80 -8.95 21.89
C MET A 1 -6.20 -8.60 21.42
N LYS A 2 -6.94 -7.78 22.17
CA LYS A 2 -8.31 -7.39 21.82
C LYS A 2 -8.27 -6.34 20.71
N GLN A 3 -8.95 -6.60 19.59
CA GLN A 3 -9.17 -5.60 18.54
C GLN A 3 -10.28 -4.66 19.03
N THR A 4 -9.94 -3.39 19.30
CA THR A 4 -10.93 -2.33 19.53
C THR A 4 -11.12 -1.53 18.25
N ASN A 5 -12.39 -1.27 17.92
CA ASN A 5 -12.90 -0.64 16.71
C ASN A 5 -12.13 0.62 16.29
N ALA A 6 -11.79 0.70 15.00
CA ALA A 6 -11.16 1.85 14.36
C ALA A 6 -12.15 2.55 13.43
N GLY A 7 -12.10 3.88 13.38
CA GLY A 7 -12.53 4.61 12.17
C GLY A 7 -13.41 5.83 12.37
N GLY A 8 -13.15 6.66 13.38
CA GLY A 8 -13.66 8.04 13.43
C GLY A 8 -12.52 9.05 13.34
N PRO A 9 -12.70 10.23 12.73
CA PRO A 9 -11.74 11.33 12.85
C PRO A 9 -11.52 11.64 14.34
N GLY A 10 -10.28 11.50 14.82
CA GLY A 10 -9.93 11.63 16.23
C GLY A 10 -9.82 10.33 17.04
N SER A 11 -10.05 9.17 16.41
CA SER A 11 -9.74 7.87 17.05
C SER A 11 -8.23 7.59 17.02
N LYS A 12 -7.70 7.04 18.12
CA LYS A 12 -6.28 6.68 18.20
C LYS A 12 -5.96 5.53 17.23
N PRO A 13 -4.81 5.54 16.56
CA PRO A 13 -4.41 4.46 15.67
C PRO A 13 -4.16 3.16 16.45
N MET A 14 -4.27 2.02 15.76
CA MET A 14 -4.26 0.68 16.40
C MET A 14 -2.98 0.40 17.19
N TYR A 15 -1.86 0.94 16.74
CA TYR A 15 -0.54 0.70 17.32
C TYR A 15 -0.03 1.88 18.14
N TRP A 16 -0.93 2.78 18.60
CA TRP A 16 -0.56 4.01 19.31
C TRP A 16 0.40 3.82 20.49
N ASP A 17 0.18 2.78 21.29
CA ASP A 17 0.90 2.59 22.54
C ASP A 17 2.36 2.15 22.37
N ILE A 18 2.78 1.76 21.15
CA ILE A 18 4.18 1.38 20.86
C ILE A 18 5.06 2.58 20.57
N LEU A 19 4.48 3.77 20.37
CA LEU A 19 5.25 4.99 20.11
C LEU A 19 5.85 5.54 21.41
N SER A 20 7.03 6.14 21.29
CA SER A 20 7.58 6.99 22.35
C SER A 20 6.71 8.23 22.54
N ASP A 21 6.77 8.87 23.70
CA ASP A 21 5.96 10.08 23.94
C ASP A 21 6.33 11.23 23.01
N ILE A 22 7.60 11.30 22.59
CA ILE A 22 8.07 12.25 21.58
C ILE A 22 7.44 11.94 20.22
N ASP A 23 7.40 10.67 19.83
CA ASP A 23 6.79 10.26 18.56
C ASP A 23 5.26 10.45 18.57
N LYS A 24 4.60 10.24 19.71
CA LYS A 24 3.16 10.53 19.89
C LYS A 24 2.88 12.02 19.67
N LEU A 25 3.66 12.90 20.30
CA LEU A 25 3.54 14.35 20.09
C LEU A 25 3.76 14.72 18.63
N GLY A 26 4.78 14.16 17.99
CA GLY A 26 5.05 14.38 16.57
C GLY A 26 3.95 13.84 15.64
N TYR A 27 3.29 12.75 16.02
CA TYR A 27 2.14 12.22 15.26
C TYR A 27 0.94 13.16 15.35
N GLU A 28 0.63 13.68 16.55
CA GLU A 28 -0.46 14.64 16.74
C GLU A 28 -0.19 15.95 16.01
N GLU A 29 1.05 16.43 16.02
CA GLU A 29 1.48 17.59 15.24
C GLU A 29 1.30 17.35 13.74
N LEU A 30 1.77 16.19 13.24
CA LEU A 30 1.57 15.78 11.85
C LEU A 30 0.08 15.74 11.48
N GLN A 31 -0.79 15.18 12.33
CA GLN A 31 -2.24 15.17 12.10
C GLN A 31 -2.81 16.59 11.99
N LYS A 32 -2.43 17.50 12.88
CA LYS A 32 -2.87 18.90 12.85
C LYS A 32 -2.40 19.60 11.58
N GLU A 33 -1.16 19.38 11.18
CA GLU A 33 -0.60 19.93 9.95
C GLU A 33 -1.31 19.43 8.69
N ILE A 34 -1.61 18.13 8.63
CA ILE A 34 -2.37 17.54 7.53
C ILE A 34 -3.78 18.12 7.49
N ALA A 35 -4.47 18.17 8.63
CA ALA A 35 -5.81 18.75 8.73
C ALA A 35 -5.83 20.23 8.28
N THR A 36 -4.81 21.01 8.67
CA THR A 36 -4.64 22.41 8.25
C THR A 36 -4.40 22.51 6.74
N THR A 37 -3.54 21.66 6.19
CA THR A 37 -3.26 21.62 4.74
C THR A 37 -4.53 21.30 3.94
N ILE A 38 -5.33 20.37 4.43
CA ILE A 38 -6.63 20.00 3.84
C ILE A 38 -7.62 21.18 3.95
N ALA A 39 -7.70 21.82 5.11
CA ALA A 39 -8.63 22.93 5.36
C ALA A 39 -8.33 24.14 4.47
N ILE A 40 -7.06 24.55 4.35
CA ILE A 40 -6.62 25.68 3.50
C ILE A 40 -6.90 25.39 2.02
N SER A 41 -6.73 24.14 1.60
CA SER A 41 -6.93 23.74 0.20
C SER A 41 -8.40 23.79 -0.24
N GLY A 42 -9.35 23.79 0.71
CA GLY A 42 -10.77 23.62 0.41
C GLY A 42 -11.09 22.20 -0.07
N ARG A 43 -12.39 21.83 -0.06
CA ARG A 43 -12.84 20.45 -0.32
C ARG A 43 -12.42 19.91 -1.70
N SER A 44 -12.20 20.77 -2.68
CA SER A 44 -11.90 20.40 -4.07
C SER A 44 -10.40 20.31 -4.40
N LYS A 45 -9.48 20.68 -3.50
CA LYS A 45 -8.02 20.72 -3.81
C LYS A 45 -7.17 19.78 -2.96
N PHE A 46 -7.76 18.85 -2.21
CA PHE A 46 -7.01 17.79 -1.53
C PHE A 46 -6.04 17.07 -2.49
N CYS A 47 -6.53 16.77 -3.69
CA CYS A 47 -5.75 16.19 -4.78
C CYS A 47 -4.53 17.03 -5.21
N LYS A 48 -4.59 18.37 -5.13
CA LYS A 48 -3.45 19.25 -5.51
C LYS A 48 -2.34 19.25 -4.47
N ASN A 49 -2.69 19.05 -3.20
CA ASN A 49 -1.74 19.11 -2.08
C ASN A 49 -1.35 17.73 -1.55
N PHE A 50 -1.78 16.64 -2.20
CA PHE A 50 -1.48 15.30 -1.71
C PHE A 50 0.02 15.01 -1.68
N ASN A 51 0.81 15.50 -2.66
CA ASN A 51 2.27 15.40 -2.62
C ASN A 51 2.86 16.03 -1.34
N VAL A 52 2.38 17.21 -0.96
CA VAL A 52 2.82 17.90 0.26
C VAL A 52 2.48 17.08 1.51
N ILE A 53 1.28 16.51 1.57
CA ILE A 53 0.85 15.63 2.67
C ILE A 53 1.72 14.36 2.70
N PHE A 54 1.94 13.74 1.55
CA PHE A 54 2.76 12.55 1.39
C PHE A 54 4.20 12.79 1.88
N ASP A 55 4.79 13.92 1.51
CA ASP A 55 6.13 14.32 1.94
C ASP A 55 6.20 14.59 3.45
N LYS A 56 5.18 15.24 4.03
CA LYS A 56 5.09 15.42 5.50
C LYS A 56 5.08 14.09 6.24
N ILE A 57 4.29 13.13 5.75
CA ILE A 57 4.23 11.78 6.33
C ILE A 57 5.60 11.10 6.22
N ARG A 58 6.25 11.21 5.05
CA ARG A 58 7.59 10.64 4.83
C ARG A 58 8.62 11.24 5.78
N ASN A 59 8.65 12.56 5.94
CA ASN A 59 9.60 13.28 6.79
C ASN A 59 9.41 12.95 8.28
N TYR A 60 8.17 12.72 8.72
CA TYR A 60 7.90 12.25 10.07
C TYR A 60 8.46 10.84 10.28
N ILE A 61 8.26 9.92 9.33
CA ILE A 61 8.62 8.51 9.47
C ILE A 61 10.11 8.28 9.32
N VAL A 62 10.69 8.72 8.20
CA VAL A 62 12.06 8.42 7.77
C VAL A 62 13.02 9.40 8.41
N ARG A 63 13.45 9.09 9.64
CA ARG A 63 14.46 9.84 10.38
C ARG A 63 15.75 9.05 10.55
N HIS A 64 15.85 7.89 9.89
CA HIS A 64 16.99 6.97 9.90
C HIS A 64 17.34 6.47 11.30
N ASN A 65 16.31 6.18 12.12
CA ASN A 65 16.47 5.60 13.45
C ASN A 65 15.57 4.37 13.65
N GLU A 66 15.72 3.68 14.79
CA GLU A 66 14.98 2.46 15.08
C GLU A 66 13.46 2.68 15.16
N SER A 67 13.03 3.88 15.58
CA SER A 67 11.63 4.28 15.64
C SER A 67 11.00 4.51 14.26
N ASP A 68 11.75 4.52 13.16
CA ASP A 68 11.18 4.60 11.80
C ASP A 68 10.16 3.46 11.56
N LYS A 69 10.44 2.27 12.10
CA LYS A 69 9.55 1.10 11.97
C LYS A 69 8.24 1.33 12.72
N THR A 70 8.30 1.79 13.97
CA THR A 70 7.10 2.02 14.79
C THR A 70 6.26 3.15 14.21
N ARG A 71 6.88 4.25 13.76
CA ARG A 71 6.19 5.33 13.03
C ARG A 71 5.53 4.83 11.74
N SER A 72 6.26 4.05 10.94
CA SER A 72 5.71 3.44 9.71
C SER A 72 4.46 2.59 9.98
N LEU A 73 4.52 1.77 11.04
CA LEU A 73 3.43 0.89 11.44
C LEU A 73 2.17 1.68 11.85
N VAL A 74 2.35 2.73 12.65
CA VAL A 74 1.24 3.56 13.14
C VAL A 74 0.64 4.44 12.05
N CYS A 75 1.48 5.01 11.17
CA CYS A 75 1.00 5.79 10.02
C CYS A 75 0.38 4.91 8.92
N GLY A 76 0.67 3.60 8.90
CA GLY A 76 0.15 2.69 7.88
C GLY A 76 0.84 2.80 6.54
N ILE A 77 2.10 3.21 6.51
CA ILE A 77 2.86 3.41 5.29
C ILE A 77 4.32 3.07 5.54
N VAL A 78 4.91 2.29 4.64
CA VAL A 78 6.30 1.89 4.75
C VAL A 78 6.97 1.87 3.38
N TRP A 79 8.10 2.55 3.28
CA TRP A 79 8.95 2.55 2.10
C TRP A 79 9.88 1.33 2.12
N MET A 80 9.87 0.59 1.01
CA MET A 80 10.59 -0.68 0.81
C MET A 80 11.21 -0.70 -0.58
N ASN A 81 12.46 -0.23 -0.71
CA ASN A 81 13.17 -0.10 -1.99
C ASN A 81 12.27 0.58 -3.06
N GLU A 82 11.92 -0.15 -4.12
CA GLU A 82 11.09 0.32 -5.26
C GLU A 82 9.57 0.24 -4.99
N VAL A 83 9.16 -0.17 -3.80
CA VAL A 83 7.76 -0.45 -3.46
C VAL A 83 7.36 0.29 -2.18
N LEU A 84 6.11 0.74 -2.17
CA LEU A 84 5.44 1.35 -1.03
C LEU A 84 4.39 0.38 -0.50
N ALA A 85 4.51 -0.07 0.75
CA ALA A 85 3.46 -0.86 1.39
C ALA A 85 2.54 0.06 2.20
N LEU A 86 1.23 -0.11 2.02
CA LEU A 86 0.18 0.70 2.62
C LEU A 86 -0.81 -0.14 3.41
N ASN A 87 -1.00 0.20 4.68
CA ASN A 87 -2.15 -0.21 5.48
C ASN A 87 -3.17 0.93 5.47
N THR A 88 -4.13 0.88 4.54
CA THR A 88 -5.07 1.98 4.34
C THR A 88 -5.93 2.25 5.58
N ARG A 89 -6.17 1.26 6.46
CA ARG A 89 -6.93 1.47 7.71
C ARG A 89 -6.20 2.39 8.69
N GLN A 90 -4.89 2.23 8.83
CA GLN A 90 -4.07 3.14 9.64
C GLN A 90 -3.91 4.49 8.94
N LEU A 91 -3.68 4.49 7.63
CA LEU A 91 -3.43 5.71 6.87
C LEU A 91 -4.65 6.66 6.83
N ILE A 92 -5.87 6.14 6.68
CA ILE A 92 -7.08 6.98 6.75
C ILE A 92 -7.29 7.60 8.14
N THR A 93 -6.79 6.94 9.19
CA THR A 93 -6.84 7.47 10.57
C THR A 93 -5.89 8.65 10.73
N LEU A 94 -4.73 8.61 10.08
CA LEU A 94 -3.78 9.72 10.01
C LEU A 94 -4.31 10.89 9.18
N ILE A 95 -4.80 10.62 7.96
CA ILE A 95 -5.17 11.66 7.00
C ILE A 95 -6.56 12.27 7.26
N GLY A 96 -7.48 11.50 7.86
CA GLY A 96 -8.86 11.94 8.08
C GLY A 96 -9.70 12.00 6.80
N LYS A 97 -9.34 11.22 5.78
CA LYS A 97 -10.08 11.06 4.51
C LYS A 97 -10.48 9.61 4.29
N CYS A 98 -11.49 9.39 3.46
CA CYS A 98 -11.99 8.05 3.17
C CYS A 98 -11.04 7.27 2.24
N LYS A 99 -11.19 5.94 2.21
CA LYS A 99 -10.37 5.01 1.41
C LYS A 99 -10.30 5.39 -0.07
N SER A 100 -11.43 5.73 -0.69
CA SER A 100 -11.48 6.11 -2.10
C SER A 100 -10.67 7.38 -2.37
N SER A 101 -10.89 8.43 -1.56
CA SER A 101 -10.10 9.67 -1.53
C SER A 101 -8.71 9.53 -0.90
N VAL A 102 -8.14 8.35 -0.82
CA VAL A 102 -6.69 8.21 -0.59
C VAL A 102 -6.12 7.41 -1.74
N ASN A 103 -6.86 6.40 -2.18
CA ASN A 103 -6.50 5.59 -3.32
C ASN A 103 -6.43 6.39 -4.63
N SER A 104 -7.39 7.29 -4.89
CA SER A 104 -7.41 8.16 -6.06
C SER A 104 -6.20 9.08 -6.10
N GLU A 105 -5.76 9.57 -4.95
CA GLU A 105 -4.67 10.53 -4.83
C GLU A 105 -3.33 9.83 -4.96
N PHE A 106 -3.16 8.60 -4.43
CA PHE A 106 -1.99 7.79 -4.78
C PHE A 106 -1.90 7.52 -6.28
N GLN A 107 -3.03 7.26 -6.96
CA GLN A 107 -3.02 7.07 -8.41
C GLN A 107 -2.63 8.36 -9.14
N SER A 108 -3.15 9.52 -8.70
CA SER A 108 -2.85 10.80 -9.32
C SER A 108 -1.37 11.21 -9.18
N ILE A 109 -0.71 10.79 -8.09
CA ILE A 109 0.73 10.96 -7.89
C ILE A 109 1.57 9.80 -8.46
N GLY A 110 0.99 8.97 -9.34
CA GLY A 110 1.71 7.97 -10.12
C GLY A 110 1.96 6.63 -9.42
N TYR A 111 1.30 6.34 -8.28
CA TYR A 111 1.43 5.06 -7.59
C TYR A 111 0.29 4.10 -7.95
N VAL A 112 0.66 3.01 -8.62
CA VAL A 112 -0.26 1.93 -8.99
C VAL A 112 -0.13 0.75 -8.05
N THR A 113 -1.22 0.03 -7.82
CA THR A 113 -1.22 -1.20 -7.00
C THR A 113 -0.50 -2.31 -7.75
N VAL A 114 0.36 -3.03 -7.07
CA VAL A 114 1.06 -4.22 -7.59
C VAL A 114 0.77 -5.43 -6.71
N PRO A 115 0.79 -6.66 -7.26
CA PRO A 115 0.62 -7.87 -6.47
C PRO A 115 1.72 -7.99 -5.40
N MET A 116 1.40 -8.65 -4.29
CA MET A 116 2.35 -8.93 -3.21
C MET A 116 3.37 -9.97 -3.67
N GLU A 117 4.55 -9.52 -4.10
CA GLU A 117 5.68 -10.38 -4.46
C GLU A 117 6.34 -10.98 -3.21
N THR A 118 6.90 -12.19 -3.31
CA THR A 118 7.56 -12.90 -2.19
C THR A 118 8.66 -12.06 -1.53
N ASN A 119 9.49 -11.37 -2.33
CA ASN A 119 10.57 -10.54 -1.81
C ASN A 119 10.05 -9.36 -0.99
N ALA A 120 8.99 -8.70 -1.48
CA ALA A 120 8.36 -7.60 -0.77
C ALA A 120 7.65 -8.07 0.50
N ALA A 121 7.04 -9.26 0.49
CA ALA A 121 6.47 -9.88 1.68
C ALA A 121 7.54 -10.19 2.74
N ILE A 122 8.69 -10.74 2.32
CA ILE A 122 9.84 -11.00 3.21
C ILE A 122 10.39 -9.68 3.77
N GLU A 123 10.52 -8.64 2.95
CA GLU A 123 10.99 -7.33 3.40
C GLU A 123 10.02 -6.69 4.42
N LEU A 124 8.72 -6.73 4.14
CA LEU A 124 7.67 -6.25 5.03
C LEU A 124 7.69 -7.02 6.36
N ALA A 125 7.80 -8.34 6.30
CA ALA A 125 7.97 -9.22 7.45
C ALA A 125 9.32 -9.06 8.16
N GLY A 126 10.34 -8.53 7.49
CA GLY A 126 11.61 -8.12 8.06
C GLY A 126 11.48 -6.87 8.92
N LYS A 127 10.66 -5.91 8.47
CA LYS A 127 10.34 -4.70 9.25
C LYS A 127 9.37 -4.99 10.41
N PHE A 128 8.39 -5.86 10.19
CA PHE A 128 7.36 -6.21 11.16
C PHE A 128 7.27 -7.74 11.37
N PRO A 129 8.07 -8.31 12.29
CA PRO A 129 8.16 -9.77 12.46
C PRO A 129 6.83 -10.46 12.74
N PHE A 130 5.92 -9.80 13.48
CA PHE A 130 4.59 -10.36 13.81
C PHE A 130 3.68 -10.57 12.58
N LEU A 131 4.01 -10.00 11.42
CA LEU A 131 3.27 -10.25 10.18
C LEU A 131 3.53 -11.66 9.62
N ARG A 132 4.68 -12.28 9.94
CA ARG A 132 5.05 -13.64 9.48
C ARG A 132 4.04 -14.68 9.91
N ASP A 133 3.58 -14.55 11.14
CA ASP A 133 2.71 -15.54 11.77
C ASP A 133 1.22 -15.23 11.53
N SER A 134 0.90 -14.11 10.85
CA SER A 134 -0.46 -13.65 10.67
C SER A 134 -0.75 -13.19 9.25
N ILE A 135 -1.33 -14.12 8.47
CA ILE A 135 -1.83 -13.84 7.12
C ILE A 135 -2.90 -12.74 7.15
N VAL A 136 -3.75 -12.72 8.19
CA VAL A 136 -4.80 -11.71 8.34
C VAL A 136 -4.23 -10.31 8.48
N LEU A 137 -3.13 -10.14 9.23
CA LEU A 137 -2.47 -8.84 9.36
C LEU A 137 -1.71 -8.47 8.08
N THR A 138 -1.04 -9.44 7.46
CA THR A 138 -0.31 -9.23 6.21
C THR A 138 -1.23 -8.79 5.07
N ARG A 139 -2.42 -9.39 4.95
CA ARG A 139 -3.44 -9.03 3.93
C ARG A 139 -3.99 -7.60 4.07
N GLN A 140 -3.74 -6.92 5.19
CA GLN A 140 -4.11 -5.51 5.35
C GLN A 140 -3.15 -4.55 4.66
N TRP A 141 -1.99 -5.05 4.21
CA TRP A 141 -0.99 -4.27 3.49
C TRP A 141 -1.13 -4.48 1.99
N THR A 142 -1.22 -3.37 1.27
CA THR A 142 -1.25 -3.33 -0.19
C THR A 142 0.07 -2.75 -0.70
N LEU A 143 0.62 -3.32 -1.77
CA LEU A 143 1.84 -2.80 -2.38
C LEU A 143 1.48 -1.83 -3.50
N ARG A 144 2.20 -0.71 -3.55
CA ARG A 144 2.14 0.25 -4.63
C ARG A 144 3.54 0.55 -5.17
N ARG A 145 3.64 0.70 -6.48
CA ARG A 145 4.89 1.04 -7.17
C ARG A 145 4.67 2.28 -8.01
N HIS A 146 5.68 3.15 -8.10
CA HIS A 146 5.58 4.34 -8.92
C HIS A 146 5.71 3.96 -10.40
N THR A 147 4.83 4.48 -11.27
CA THR A 147 4.77 4.08 -12.69
C THR A 147 6.10 4.22 -13.43
N SER A 148 6.93 5.21 -13.07
CA SER A 148 8.27 5.40 -13.67
C SER A 148 9.25 4.24 -13.45
N THR A 149 9.03 3.42 -12.42
CA THR A 149 9.91 2.28 -12.08
C THR A 149 9.48 0.98 -12.76
N ILE A 150 8.21 0.88 -13.19
CA ILE A 150 7.65 -0.30 -13.86
C ILE A 150 8.13 -0.40 -15.30
N THR A 151 8.35 0.74 -15.97
CA THR A 151 8.72 0.78 -17.39
C THR A 151 10.13 0.30 -17.69
N ASN A 152 10.99 0.11 -16.67
CA ASN A 152 12.38 -0.29 -16.88
C ASN A 152 12.62 -1.82 -16.84
N SER A 153 11.58 -2.65 -16.64
CA SER A 153 11.76 -4.10 -16.42
C SER A 153 10.94 -5.01 -17.35
N VAL A 154 10.41 -4.53 -18.48
CA VAL A 154 9.71 -5.38 -19.46
C VAL A 154 10.33 -5.19 -20.86
N PRO A 155 10.86 -6.25 -21.50
CA PRO A 155 11.12 -6.24 -22.93
C PRO A 155 9.77 -6.04 -23.63
N GLN A 156 9.63 -4.93 -24.36
CA GLN A 156 8.44 -4.71 -25.17
C GLN A 156 8.26 -5.89 -26.15
N PRO A 157 7.08 -6.52 -26.24
CA PRO A 157 6.76 -7.29 -27.43
C PRO A 157 6.80 -6.32 -28.61
N GLN A 158 7.68 -6.59 -29.58
CA GLN A 158 7.74 -5.86 -30.84
C GLN A 158 6.38 -6.00 -31.51
N SER A 159 5.60 -4.92 -31.53
CA SER A 159 4.42 -4.82 -32.37
C SER A 159 4.89 -4.79 -33.81
N GLU A 160 4.81 -5.92 -34.51
CA GLU A 160 4.89 -5.97 -35.96
C GLU A 160 3.71 -5.18 -36.54
N LYS A 161 4.01 -4.05 -37.17
CA LYS A 161 3.08 -3.34 -38.04
C LYS A 161 2.99 -4.13 -39.35
N ILE A 162 1.83 -4.71 -39.66
CA ILE A 162 1.45 -4.95 -41.06
C ILE A 162 0.05 -4.36 -41.29
N GLN A 163 0.04 -3.46 -42.27
CA GLN A 163 -1.08 -2.67 -42.75
C GLN A 163 -2.11 -3.55 -43.47
N HIS A 164 -3.40 -3.28 -43.24
CA HIS A 164 -4.42 -3.51 -44.27
C HIS A 164 -5.36 -2.31 -44.34
N ASN A 165 -5.33 -1.66 -45.49
CA ASN A 165 -6.26 -0.62 -45.92
C ASN A 165 -7.63 -1.24 -46.22
N ALA A 166 -8.71 -0.62 -45.75
CA ALA A 166 -9.92 -0.34 -46.53
C ALA A 166 -10.95 0.44 -45.68
N GLU A 167 -11.18 1.67 -46.10
CA GLU A 167 -12.38 2.52 -45.97
C GLU A 167 -13.50 2.10 -45.00
N ILE A 168 -13.66 2.85 -43.91
CA ILE A 168 -14.98 3.03 -43.27
C ILE A 168 -15.23 4.53 -43.08
N SER A 169 -16.34 4.94 -43.68
CA SER A 169 -16.95 6.26 -43.74
C SER A 169 -17.03 6.96 -42.37
N THR A 170 -16.60 8.22 -42.36
CA THR A 170 -16.62 9.14 -41.22
C THR A 170 -18.03 9.65 -40.92
N PHE A 171 -18.53 9.38 -39.72
CA PHE A 171 -19.60 10.17 -39.10
C PHE A 171 -19.10 10.62 -37.72
N ILE A 172 -18.67 11.87 -37.61
CA ILE A 172 -18.32 12.53 -36.35
C ILE A 172 -19.40 13.58 -36.08
N PRO A 173 -20.20 13.48 -35.01
CA PRO A 173 -20.93 14.64 -34.51
C PRO A 173 -19.95 15.52 -33.72
N ASP A 174 -19.90 16.80 -34.09
CA ASP A 174 -19.22 17.87 -33.36
C ASP A 174 -19.71 17.91 -31.90
N TYR A 175 -18.84 17.58 -30.96
CA TYR A 175 -19.00 17.96 -29.57
C TYR A 175 -17.93 19.00 -29.21
N GLN A 176 -18.36 20.27 -29.13
CA GLN A 176 -17.57 21.34 -28.57
C GLN A 176 -17.26 21.03 -27.10
N TYR A 177 -15.98 20.84 -26.80
CA TYR A 177 -15.45 20.66 -25.45
C TYR A 177 -15.23 22.03 -24.80
N ASN A 178 -16.08 22.39 -23.83
CA ASN A 178 -15.88 23.55 -22.97
C ASN A 178 -14.87 23.21 -21.87
N SER A 179 -13.79 23.98 -21.77
CA SER A 179 -12.63 23.73 -20.91
C SER A 179 -12.76 24.21 -19.45
N ASP A 180 -13.96 24.56 -18.98
CA ASP A 180 -14.14 25.22 -17.68
C ASP A 180 -14.86 24.37 -16.60
N ASP A 181 -15.14 23.09 -16.82
CA ASP A 181 -15.81 22.24 -15.83
C ASP A 181 -14.93 21.07 -15.35
N LEU A 182 -13.95 21.39 -14.50
CA LEU A 182 -13.28 20.41 -13.64
C LEU A 182 -13.96 20.40 -12.25
N SER A 183 -15.27 20.14 -12.24
CA SER A 183 -15.94 19.64 -11.04
C SER A 183 -15.73 18.11 -11.01
N CYS A 184 -15.22 17.56 -9.91
CA CYS A 184 -15.23 16.12 -9.72
C CYS A 184 -16.69 15.68 -9.59
N PRO A 185 -17.25 14.86 -10.51
CA PRO A 185 -18.56 14.31 -10.30
C PRO A 185 -18.41 13.18 -9.28
N PHE A 186 -18.86 13.47 -8.07
CA PHE A 186 -19.14 12.48 -7.05
C PHE A 186 -20.60 12.03 -7.21
N THR A 187 -20.88 10.78 -6.81
CA THR A 187 -22.09 9.94 -6.94
C THR A 187 -22.11 9.15 -8.26
N ASP A 188 -21.92 7.83 -8.29
CA ASP A 188 -22.60 6.85 -7.44
C ASP A 188 -21.75 5.73 -6.84
N PHE A 189 -22.21 5.37 -5.65
CA PHE A 189 -21.85 4.22 -4.84
C PHE A 189 -22.28 2.95 -5.58
N VAL A 190 -21.33 2.21 -6.17
CA VAL A 190 -21.48 0.77 -6.37
C VAL A 190 -20.68 0.11 -5.26
N ASP A 191 -21.40 -0.53 -4.36
CA ASP A 191 -20.89 -1.53 -3.42
C ASP A 191 -20.35 -2.71 -4.23
N ASP A 192 -19.15 -2.55 -4.78
CA ASP A 192 -18.44 -3.65 -5.42
C ASP A 192 -17.60 -4.38 -4.37
N SER A 193 -18.30 -5.25 -3.65
CA SER A 193 -17.75 -6.28 -2.77
C SER A 193 -16.93 -7.35 -3.50
N SER A 194 -16.51 -7.15 -4.75
CA SER A 194 -15.89 -8.21 -5.56
C SER A 194 -14.57 -7.83 -6.22
N TRP A 195 -13.48 -7.70 -5.45
CA TRP A 195 -12.13 -7.86 -6.03
C TRP A 195 -11.19 -8.71 -5.16
N ILE A 196 -10.99 -9.92 -5.71
CA ILE A 196 -9.94 -10.93 -5.52
C ILE A 196 -9.96 -11.70 -4.20
N SER A 197 -10.79 -12.76 -4.18
CA SER A 197 -10.45 -14.01 -3.50
C SER A 197 -9.10 -14.50 -4.06
N GLY A 198 -8.02 -14.09 -3.40
CA GLY A 198 -6.70 -14.68 -3.57
C GLY A 198 -6.63 -15.98 -2.78
N ASP A 199 -7.46 -16.93 -3.18
CA ASP A 199 -7.24 -18.35 -2.87
C ASP A 199 -6.36 -18.91 -4.01
N ASP A 200 -5.46 -19.80 -3.60
CA ASP A 200 -4.45 -20.48 -4.41
C ASP A 200 -3.28 -19.61 -4.90
N PHE A 201 -2.20 -19.52 -4.11
CA PHE A 201 -0.80 -19.64 -4.60
C PHE A 201 0.28 -19.57 -3.50
N LEU A 202 -0.07 -19.35 -2.22
CA LEU A 202 0.94 -19.27 -1.15
C LEU A 202 1.22 -20.59 -0.40
N TYR A 203 0.52 -21.69 -0.71
CA TYR A 203 0.66 -22.94 0.05
C TYR A 203 1.91 -23.78 -0.24
N THR A 204 2.74 -23.44 -1.23
CA THR A 204 3.87 -24.32 -1.62
C THR A 204 5.24 -23.80 -1.19
N ALA A 205 5.42 -22.50 -0.92
CA ALA A 205 6.75 -21.92 -0.76
C ALA A 205 7.26 -21.84 0.70
N VAL A 206 6.38 -21.63 1.69
CA VAL A 206 6.83 -21.37 3.08
C VAL A 206 6.96 -22.67 3.90
N SER A 207 6.16 -23.69 3.61
CA SER A 207 6.20 -24.96 4.37
C SER A 207 7.34 -25.90 3.99
N LYS A 208 8.01 -25.71 2.83
CA LYS A 208 9.09 -26.60 2.37
C LYS A 208 10.48 -26.26 2.92
N THR A 209 10.67 -25.11 3.57
CA THR A 209 11.99 -24.73 4.09
C THR A 209 12.21 -25.11 5.56
N ILE A 210 11.16 -25.55 6.29
CA ILE A 210 11.26 -25.81 7.75
C ILE A 210 11.14 -27.31 8.12
N LEU A 211 10.83 -28.21 7.19
CA LEU A 211 10.91 -29.67 7.41
C LEU A 211 11.75 -30.35 6.35
N GLY A 212 13.07 -30.35 6.54
CA GLY A 212 13.98 -31.05 5.65
C GLY A 212 15.41 -31.02 6.12
N THR A 213 15.72 -31.65 7.26
CA THR A 213 17.02 -32.27 7.61
C THR A 213 17.02 -32.72 9.08
N ALA A 214 16.32 -33.81 9.40
CA ALA A 214 16.55 -34.55 10.65
C ALA A 214 16.06 -36.01 10.50
N ALA A 215 16.85 -36.83 9.78
CA ALA A 215 16.70 -38.28 9.81
C ALA A 215 18.07 -38.94 9.60
N LEU A 216 18.96 -38.85 10.59
CA LEU A 216 20.11 -39.73 10.70
C LEU A 216 19.72 -40.90 11.61
N ARG A 217 19.44 -42.04 10.97
CA ARG A 217 19.18 -43.33 11.62
C ARG A 217 20.41 -43.75 12.43
N SER A 218 20.15 -44.16 13.66
CA SER A 218 21.03 -44.92 14.53
C SER A 218 21.29 -46.32 13.99
N THR A 219 22.55 -46.70 13.83
CA THR A 219 22.99 -48.11 13.75
C THR A 219 24.14 -48.31 14.73
N LEU A 220 23.85 -48.96 15.86
CA LEU A 220 24.85 -49.48 16.80
C LEU A 220 25.32 -50.86 16.29
N PRO A 221 26.62 -51.20 16.34
CA PRO A 221 27.08 -52.55 16.10
C PRO A 221 26.94 -53.43 17.36
N LYS A 222 26.51 -54.67 17.14
CA LYS A 222 26.58 -55.77 18.13
C LYS A 222 28.04 -56.05 18.47
N ILE A 223 28.37 -56.08 19.75
CA ILE A 223 29.59 -56.71 20.26
C ILE A 223 29.16 -58.00 20.95
N THR A 224 29.68 -59.11 20.43
CA THR A 224 29.61 -60.45 21.02
C THR A 224 30.91 -60.69 21.77
N VAL A 225 30.83 -60.99 23.07
CA VAL A 225 31.75 -61.90 23.79
C VAL A 225 30.91 -62.62 24.84
#